data_AF-A0A954KGG2-F1
#
_entry.id   AF-A0A954KGG2-F1
#
_cell.length_a   1.000
_cell.length_b   1.000
_cell.length_c   1.000
_cell.angle_alpha   90.00
_cell.angle_beta   90.00
_cell.angle_gamma   90.00
#
_symmetry.space_group_name_H-M   'P 1'
#
loop_
_entity.id
_entity.type
_entity.pdbx_description
1 polymer ?
#
loop_
_entity_poly.entity_id
_entity_poly.type
_entity_poly.pdbx_seq_one_letter_code
_entity_poly.pdbx_strand_id
1 'polypeptide(L)'
;GEYTIAFYGSAVAKYRYNLEAVSAAEATLKQAQEALAAATEEAKTLAESAKSAAEDAKAAADQTAAAAAEKQKAAEAAVAAADKQLKDATAKAQPKDIVDIIVSTPISIRVTPTEEAAQK
;
A
#
# COMPACT_ATOMS: atom_id res chain seq x y z
N GLY A 1 -26.89 -50.48 -0.85
CA GLY A 1 -25.94 -50.09 -1.91
C GLY A 1 -24.87 -49.17 -1.35
N GLU A 2 -23.82 -48.90 -2.11
CA GLU A 2 -22.71 -48.01 -1.72
C GLU A 2 -22.81 -46.69 -2.50
N TYR A 3 -22.71 -45.57 -1.79
CA TYR A 3 -22.90 -44.21 -2.33
C TYR A 3 -21.72 -43.33 -1.93
N THR A 4 -21.27 -42.48 -2.85
CA THR A 4 -20.29 -41.43 -2.55
C THR A 4 -20.95 -40.07 -2.70
N ILE A 5 -20.82 -39.22 -1.69
CA ILE A 5 -21.40 -37.87 -1.66
C ILE A 5 -20.30 -36.86 -1.39
N ALA A 6 -20.33 -35.72 -2.09
CA ALA A 6 -19.52 -34.55 -1.79
C ALA A 6 -20.41 -33.29 -1.82
N PHE A 7 -20.11 -32.32 -0.96
CA PHE A 7 -20.77 -31.03 -0.95
C PHE A 7 -19.99 -30.04 -1.81
N TYR A 8 -20.72 -29.33 -2.67
CA TYR A 8 -20.18 -28.29 -3.54
C TYR A 8 -20.89 -26.97 -3.24
N GLY A 9 -20.10 -25.93 -2.97
CA GLY A 9 -20.61 -24.59 -2.76
C GLY A 9 -19.69 -23.55 -3.38
N SER A 10 -20.27 -22.43 -3.79
CA SER A 10 -19.52 -21.27 -4.28
C SER A 10 -19.96 -20.01 -3.54
N ALA A 11 -19.00 -19.16 -3.18
CA ALA A 11 -19.26 -17.84 -2.63
C ALA A 11 -18.45 -16.78 -3.37
N VAL A 12 -18.95 -15.54 -3.38
CA VAL A 12 -18.20 -14.38 -3.89
C VAL A 12 -17.67 -13.61 -2.68
N ALA A 13 -16.35 -13.45 -2.61
CA ALA A 13 -15.67 -12.70 -1.56
C ALA A 13 -14.85 -11.56 -2.15
N LYS A 14 -14.69 -10.48 -1.36
CA LYS A 14 -13.81 -9.36 -1.73
C LYS A 14 -12.39 -9.66 -1.25
N TYR A 15 -11.43 -9.74 -2.18
CA TYR A 15 -10.02 -9.92 -1.86
C TYR A 15 -9.19 -8.72 -2.33
N ARG A 16 -8.27 -8.25 -1.48
CA ARG A 16 -7.35 -7.15 -1.77
C ARG A 16 -5.99 -7.72 -2.12
N TYR A 17 -5.49 -7.38 -3.30
CA TYR A 17 -4.13 -7.71 -3.73
C TYR A 17 -3.16 -6.57 -3.36
N ASN A 18 -1.85 -6.87 -3.31
CA ASN A 18 -0.78 -5.87 -3.21
C ASN A 18 -0.83 -4.95 -1.98
N LEU A 19 -1.24 -5.46 -0.83
CA LEU A 19 -1.26 -4.69 0.43
C LEU A 19 0.15 -4.20 0.83
N GLU A 20 1.18 -5.02 0.62
CA GLU A 20 2.57 -4.64 0.90
C GLU A 20 3.04 -3.43 0.08
N ALA A 21 2.57 -3.30 -1.17
CA ALA A 21 2.92 -2.17 -2.02
C ALA A 21 2.31 -0.85 -1.52
N VAL A 22 1.12 -0.92 -0.90
CA VAL A 22 0.49 0.24 -0.25
C VAL A 22 1.33 0.64 0.97
N SER A 23 1.67 -0.30 1.84
CA SER A 23 2.50 -0.03 3.02
C SER A 23 3.88 0.52 2.67
N ALA A 24 4.51 0.02 1.60
CA ALA A 24 5.79 0.55 1.12
C ALA A 24 5.66 1.99 0.57
N ALA A 25 4.56 2.31 -0.13
CA ALA A 25 4.29 3.65 -0.63
C ALA A 25 4.00 4.64 0.52
N GLU A 26 3.29 4.22 1.56
CA GLU A 26 3.07 5.03 2.78
C GLU A 26 4.40 5.35 3.48
N ALA A 27 5.29 4.36 3.62
CA ALA A 27 6.61 4.56 4.20
C ALA A 27 7.45 5.55 3.36
N THR A 28 7.41 5.44 2.03
CA THR A 28 8.08 6.36 1.11
C THR A 28 7.55 7.79 1.24
N LEU A 29 6.23 7.97 1.30
CA LEU A 29 5.61 9.28 1.50
C LEU A 29 6.09 9.91 2.82
N LYS A 30 6.10 9.13 3.90
CA LYS A 30 6.54 9.61 5.21
C LYS A 30 8.00 10.07 5.18
N GLN A 31 8.89 9.30 4.58
CA GLN A 31 10.30 9.68 4.43
C GLN A 31 10.47 10.96 3.59
N ALA A 32 9.70 11.10 2.51
CA ALA A 32 9.73 12.31 1.69
C ALA A 32 9.23 13.55 2.47
N GLN A 33 8.20 13.39 3.31
CA GLN A 33 7.69 14.47 4.17
C GLN A 33 8.72 14.88 5.23
N GLU A 34 9.41 13.93 5.85
CA GLU A 34 10.49 14.20 6.80
C GLU A 34 11.65 14.94 6.13
N ALA A 35 12.03 14.52 4.91
CA ALA A 35 13.06 15.20 4.12
C ALA A 35 12.65 16.63 3.72
N LEU A 36 11.37 16.85 3.38
CA LEU A 36 10.86 18.19 3.09
C LEU A 36 10.88 19.09 4.35
N ALA A 37 10.51 18.56 5.51
CA ALA A 37 10.58 19.31 6.76
C ALA A 37 12.03 19.73 7.08
N ALA A 38 12.98 18.82 6.93
CA ALA A 38 14.41 19.13 7.11
C ALA A 38 14.91 20.17 6.10
N ALA A 39 14.57 20.02 4.81
CA ALA A 39 14.96 20.98 3.78
C ALA A 39 14.33 22.37 3.98
N THR A 40 13.12 22.43 4.53
CA THR A 40 12.43 23.69 4.84
C THR A 40 13.12 24.43 6.00
N GLU A 41 13.50 23.71 7.06
CA GLU A 41 14.26 24.28 8.18
C GLU A 41 15.67 24.73 7.73
N GLU A 42 16.37 23.94 6.92
CA GLU A 42 17.65 24.33 6.33
C GLU A 42 17.54 25.58 5.45
N ALA A 43 16.53 25.64 4.57
CA ALA A 43 16.31 26.82 3.72
C ALA A 43 16.01 28.07 4.55
N LYS A 44 15.21 27.94 5.62
CA LYS A 44 14.89 29.05 6.52
C LYS A 44 16.13 29.55 7.26
N THR A 45 16.89 28.66 7.88
CA THR A 45 18.10 29.00 8.64
C THR A 45 19.18 29.65 7.75
N LEU A 46 19.37 29.15 6.53
CA LEU A 46 20.30 29.74 5.56
C LEU A 46 19.82 31.09 5.03
N ALA A 47 18.51 31.26 4.81
CA ALA A 47 17.95 32.55 4.43
C ALA A 47 18.09 33.61 5.54
N GLU A 48 17.93 33.23 6.81
CA GLU A 48 18.15 34.13 7.96
C GLU A 48 19.65 34.47 8.11
N SER A 49 20.53 33.50 7.89
CA SER A 49 21.99 33.70 7.89
C SER A 49 22.45 34.62 6.77
N ALA A 50 21.85 34.52 5.57
CA ALA A 50 22.15 35.40 4.45
C ALA A 50 21.75 36.86 4.71
N LYS A 51 20.65 37.09 5.43
CA LYS A 51 20.22 38.45 5.85
C LYS A 51 21.18 39.11 6.84
N SER A 52 21.90 38.32 7.62
CA SER A 52 22.79 38.77 8.70
C SER A 52 24.28 38.67 8.33
N ALA A 53 24.60 38.20 7.13
CA ALA A 53 25.97 38.08 6.64
C ALA A 53 26.62 39.45 6.39
N ALA A 54 27.92 39.55 6.72
CA ALA A 54 28.75 40.70 6.40
C ALA A 54 28.87 40.90 4.88
N GLU A 55 29.16 42.13 4.45
CA GLU A 55 29.15 42.53 3.04
C GLU A 55 30.12 41.71 2.16
N ASP A 56 31.27 41.33 2.71
CA ASP A 56 32.27 40.46 2.04
C ASP A 56 31.81 39.00 1.86
N ALA A 57 30.87 38.52 2.68
CA ALA A 57 30.35 37.14 2.65
C ALA A 57 28.93 37.03 2.06
N LYS A 58 28.29 38.16 1.80
CA LYS A 58 26.87 38.24 1.41
C LYS A 58 26.56 37.48 0.11
N ALA A 59 27.42 37.59 -0.90
CA ALA A 59 27.23 36.87 -2.17
C ALA A 59 27.28 35.34 -2.02
N ALA A 60 28.18 34.83 -1.16
CA ALA A 60 28.25 33.39 -0.87
C ALA A 60 27.05 32.92 -0.03
N ALA A 61 26.60 33.75 0.91
CA ALA A 61 25.42 33.46 1.73
C ALA A 61 24.11 33.45 0.90
N ASP A 62 23.96 34.38 -0.04
CA ASP A 62 22.83 34.40 -0.98
C ASP A 62 22.83 33.17 -1.90
N GLN A 63 24.00 32.75 -2.39
CA GLN A 63 24.12 31.55 -3.24
C GLN A 63 23.77 30.27 -2.48
N THR A 64 24.19 30.15 -1.21
CA THR A 64 23.85 28.99 -0.37
C THR A 64 22.37 28.96 0.01
N ALA A 65 21.77 30.11 0.31
CA ALA A 65 20.32 30.22 0.52
C ALA A 65 19.52 29.86 -0.74
N ALA A 66 19.96 30.29 -1.93
CA ALA A 66 19.34 29.92 -3.20
C ALA A 66 19.42 28.40 -3.46
N ALA A 67 20.58 27.78 -3.22
CA ALA A 67 20.74 26.33 -3.36
C ALA A 67 19.86 25.55 -2.36
N ALA A 68 19.67 26.06 -1.15
CA ALA A 68 18.77 25.45 -0.17
C ALA A 68 17.29 25.57 -0.57
N ALA A 69 16.88 26.70 -1.15
CA ALA A 69 15.54 26.87 -1.72
C ALA A 69 15.28 25.92 -2.90
N GLU A 70 16.28 25.67 -3.76
CA GLU A 70 16.18 24.65 -4.81
C GLU A 70 16.01 23.23 -4.24
N LYS A 71 16.76 22.89 -3.19
CA LYS A 71 16.61 21.60 -2.48
C LYS A 71 15.22 21.45 -1.87
N GLN A 72 14.69 22.50 -1.24
CA GLN A 72 13.32 22.49 -0.71
C GLN A 72 12.31 22.20 -1.82
N LYS A 73 12.41 22.90 -2.96
CA LYS A 73 11.52 22.69 -4.11
C LYS A 73 11.62 21.27 -4.69
N ALA A 74 12.83 20.70 -4.74
CA ALA A 74 13.03 19.31 -5.16
C ALA A 74 12.38 18.33 -4.16
N ALA A 75 12.45 18.59 -2.86
CA ALA A 75 11.80 17.80 -1.83
C ALA A 75 10.25 17.90 -1.92
N GLU A 76 9.70 19.07 -2.22
CA GLU A 76 8.26 19.24 -2.48
C GLU A 76 7.80 18.39 -3.68
N ALA A 77 8.58 18.40 -4.77
CA ALA A 77 8.32 17.57 -5.93
C ALA A 77 8.40 16.06 -5.60
N ALA A 78 9.33 15.66 -4.73
CA ALA A 78 9.45 14.28 -4.27
C ALA A 78 8.24 13.84 -3.42
N VAL A 79 7.73 14.71 -2.55
CA VAL A 79 6.49 14.45 -1.79
C VAL A 79 5.30 14.29 -2.72
N ALA A 80 5.16 15.18 -3.72
CA ALA A 80 4.07 15.08 -4.71
C ALA A 80 4.14 13.78 -5.53
N ALA A 81 5.36 13.35 -5.90
CA ALA A 81 5.57 12.08 -6.60
C ALA A 81 5.22 10.87 -5.70
N ALA A 82 5.63 10.88 -4.43
CA ALA A 82 5.32 9.82 -3.48
C ALA A 82 3.81 9.73 -3.17
N ASP A 83 3.11 10.86 -3.07
CA ASP A 83 1.65 10.90 -2.90
C ASP A 83 0.92 10.29 -4.11
N LYS A 84 1.39 10.58 -5.32
CA LYS A 84 0.88 9.94 -6.53
C LYS A 84 1.10 8.43 -6.50
N GLN A 85 2.28 7.97 -6.11
CA GLN A 85 2.58 6.54 -6.00
C GLN A 85 1.67 5.84 -4.97
N LEU A 86 1.40 6.48 -3.83
CA LEU A 86 0.48 5.96 -2.84
C LEU A 86 -0.95 5.84 -3.37
N LYS A 87 -1.42 6.85 -4.10
CA LYS A 87 -2.74 6.82 -4.77
C LYS A 87 -2.82 5.68 -5.79
N ASP A 88 -1.80 5.53 -6.62
CA ASP A 88 -1.73 4.47 -7.62
C ASP A 88 -1.68 3.06 -6.99
N ALA A 89 -0.90 2.89 -5.92
CA ALA A 89 -0.82 1.65 -5.16
C ALA A 89 -2.17 1.30 -4.50
N THR A 90 -2.82 2.30 -3.90
CA THR A 90 -4.13 2.16 -3.24
C THR A 90 -5.21 1.80 -4.26
N ALA A 91 -5.21 2.42 -5.44
CA ALA A 91 -6.14 2.11 -6.51
C ALA A 91 -5.96 0.66 -7.01
N LYS A 92 -4.72 0.18 -7.13
CA LYS A 92 -4.41 -1.21 -7.50
C LYS A 92 -4.79 -2.22 -6.41
N ALA A 93 -4.77 -1.81 -5.15
CA ALA A 93 -5.13 -2.65 -4.00
C ALA A 93 -6.63 -2.67 -3.69
N GLN A 94 -7.47 -2.01 -4.50
CA GLN A 94 -8.92 -2.04 -4.33
C GLN A 94 -9.45 -3.48 -4.32
N PRO A 95 -10.34 -3.84 -3.37
CA PRO A 95 -10.88 -5.19 -3.28
C PRO A 95 -11.64 -5.57 -4.55
N LYS A 96 -11.29 -6.73 -5.11
CA LYS A 96 -11.98 -7.32 -6.26
C LYS A 96 -12.75 -8.55 -5.83
N ASP A 97 -13.83 -8.82 -6.54
CA ASP A 97 -14.59 -10.05 -6.35
C ASP A 97 -13.76 -11.23 -6.84
N ILE A 98 -13.64 -12.22 -5.96
CA ILE A 98 -13.11 -13.54 -6.29
C ILE A 98 -14.20 -14.58 -6.01
N VAL A 99 -14.24 -15.61 -6.84
CA VAL A 99 -15.10 -16.77 -6.61
C VAL A 99 -14.29 -17.76 -5.80
N ASP A 100 -14.77 -18.07 -4.60
CA ASP A 100 -14.26 -19.15 -3.78
C ASP A 100 -15.11 -20.40 -4.01
N ILE A 101 -14.46 -21.50 -4.38
CA ILE A 101 -15.11 -22.77 -4.68
C ILE A 101 -14.69 -23.75 -3.59
N ILE A 102 -15.66 -24.15 -2.78
CA ILE A 102 -15.44 -25.06 -1.66
C ILE A 102 -16.02 -26.41 -2.05
N VAL A 103 -15.16 -27.41 -2.08
CA VAL A 103 -15.53 -28.81 -2.31
C VAL A 103 -15.16 -29.61 -1.07
N SER A 104 -16.14 -30.27 -0.47
CA SER A 104 -15.85 -31.14 0.67
C SER A 104 -15.09 -32.39 0.21
N THR A 105 -14.27 -32.95 1.08
CA THR A 105 -13.78 -34.32 0.90
C THR A 105 -15.00 -35.26 0.73
N PRO A 106 -14.99 -36.17 -0.25
CA PRO A 106 -16.10 -37.10 -0.45
C PRO A 106 -16.28 -38.06 0.75
N ILE A 107 -17.54 -38.35 1.08
CA ILE A 107 -17.92 -39.29 2.13
C ILE A 107 -18.57 -40.50 1.47
N SER A 108 -18.18 -41.71 1.88
CA SER A 108 -18.78 -42.96 1.43
C SER A 108 -19.82 -43.46 2.44
N ILE A 109 -21.03 -43.75 1.95
CA ILE A 109 -22.15 -44.25 2.73
C ILE A 109 -22.54 -45.62 2.20
N ARG A 110 -22.56 -46.63 3.08
CA ARG A 110 -23.09 -47.97 2.79
C ARG A 110 -24.48 -48.11 3.40
N VAL A 111 -25.47 -48.35 2.55
CA VAL A 111 -26.85 -48.62 2.97
C VAL A 111 -27.07 -50.13 3.06
N THR A 112 -27.34 -50.60 4.27
CA THR A 112 -27.76 -51.98 4.58
C THR A 112 -29.29 -52.03 4.71
N PRO A 113 -30.01 -52.71 3.82
CA PRO A 113 -31.47 -52.85 3.95
C PRO A 113 -31.84 -53.73 5.15
N THR A 114 -32.90 -53.37 5.87
CA THR A 114 -33.55 -54.22 6.88
C THR A 114 -34.55 -55.18 6.22
N GLU A 115 -34.71 -56.39 6.78
CA GLU A 115 -35.46 -57.52 6.20
C GLU A 115 -36.91 -57.21 5.79
N GLU A 116 -37.54 -56.19 6.39
CA GLU A 116 -38.92 -55.79 6.09
C GLU A 116 -39.12 -55.22 4.66
N ALA A 117 -38.04 -54.74 4.02
CA ALA A 117 -38.08 -54.20 2.65
C ALA A 117 -37.72 -55.24 1.57
N ALA A 118 -37.25 -56.43 1.93
CA ALA A 118 -36.76 -57.46 0.99
C ALA A 118 -37.83 -58.51 0.61
N GLN A 119 -39.00 -58.48 1.24
CA GLN A 119 -40.08 -59.48 1.05
C GLN A 119 -41.29 -58.95 0.23
N LYS A 120 -41.14 -57.85 -0.51
CA LYS A 120 -42.16 -57.37 -1.47
C LYS A 120 -41.69 -57.52 -2.90
#